data_AF-A0A4D6KZA7-F1
#
_entry.id   AF-A0A4D6KZA7-F1
#
_cell.length_a   1.000
_cell.length_b   1.000
_cell.length_c   1.000
_cell.angle_alpha   90.00
_cell.angle_beta   90.00
_cell.angle_gamma   90.00
#
_symmetry.space_group_name_H-M   'P 1'
#
loop_
_entity.id
_entity.type
_entity.pdbx_description
1 polymer ?
#
loop_
_entity_poly.entity_id
_entity_poly.type
_entity_poly.pdbx_seq_one_letter_code
_entity_poly.pdbx_strand_id
1 'polypeptide(L)'
;MVGMVVVTDKEHNSGGKNEALMVVVEARRALDNVPIDLPVGYVQIPLGVARPLLLDGFEYTVPMATTEGCLVASTNRGCKAIYASGGASSVVFKDCMLRAPVVRFSTAKRAAQLKFLLEDPLNFF
;
A
#
# COMPACT_ATOMS: atom_id res chain seq x y z
N MET A 1 10.18 5.51 0.01
CA MET A 1 9.00 5.21 -0.82
C MET A 1 9.42 4.10 -1.76
N VAL A 2 9.13 2.84 -1.40
CA VAL A 2 9.39 1.70 -2.29
C VAL A 2 8.13 1.60 -3.16
N GLY A 3 8.19 2.16 -4.36
CA GLY A 3 7.09 2.05 -5.32
C GLY A 3 7.09 0.64 -5.89
N MET A 4 6.20 -0.22 -5.42
CA MET A 4 5.88 -1.47 -6.10
C MET A 4 4.90 -1.14 -7.22
N VAL A 5 5.38 -1.14 -8.46
CA VAL A 5 4.50 -0.98 -9.63
C VAL A 5 3.81 -2.32 -9.88
N VAL A 6 2.58 -2.46 -9.41
CA VAL A 6 1.71 -3.57 -9.77
C VAL A 6 1.04 -3.19 -11.08
N VAL A 7 1.58 -3.68 -12.20
CA VAL A 7 0.91 -3.58 -13.51
C VAL A 7 -0.22 -4.59 -13.52
N THR A 8 -1.48 -4.13 -13.46
CA THR A 8 -2.65 -4.97 -13.68
C THR A 8 -3.10 -4.82 -15.13
N ASP A 9 -3.11 -5.92 -15.89
CA ASP A 9 -3.75 -5.95 -17.19
C ASP A 9 -5.28 -6.01 -16.98
N LYS A 10 -6.00 -5.16 -17.72
CA LYS A 10 -7.42 -4.89 -17.48
C LYS A 10 -8.28 -5.69 -18.45
N GLU A 11 -8.17 -7.02 -18.47
CA GLU A 11 -9.12 -7.87 -19.21
C GLU A 11 -9.35 -9.23 -18.54
N HIS A 12 -10.43 -9.36 -17.77
CA HIS A 12 -11.40 -10.45 -17.98
C HIS A 12 -12.70 -10.26 -17.18
N ASN A 13 -13.80 -10.13 -17.92
CA ASN A 13 -15.16 -10.28 -17.44
C ASN A 13 -15.60 -11.75 -17.57
N SER A 14 -16.52 -12.15 -16.68
CA SER A 14 -17.38 -13.34 -16.70
C SER A 14 -16.81 -14.68 -16.22
N GLY A 15 -17.47 -15.26 -15.19
CA GLY A 15 -17.53 -16.72 -15.02
C GLY A 15 -16.91 -17.35 -13.76
N GLY A 16 -17.55 -17.16 -12.60
CA GLY A 16 -18.02 -18.30 -11.79
C GLY A 16 -17.08 -19.35 -11.19
N LYS A 17 -15.75 -19.16 -11.03
CA LYS A 17 -14.92 -20.11 -10.25
C LYS A 17 -14.06 -19.43 -9.18
N ASN A 18 -14.20 -19.93 -7.95
CA ASN A 18 -13.55 -19.46 -6.72
C ASN A 18 -12.12 -20.02 -6.61
N GLU A 19 -11.26 -19.72 -7.58
CA GLU A 19 -9.86 -20.16 -7.52
C GLU A 19 -8.98 -18.92 -7.31
N ALA A 20 -7.99 -19.05 -6.41
CA ALA A 20 -6.96 -18.05 -6.22
C ALA A 20 -6.18 -17.95 -7.55
N LEU A 21 -6.53 -16.98 -8.38
CA LEU A 21 -5.87 -16.75 -9.65
C LEU A 21 -4.46 -16.24 -9.33
N MET A 22 -3.44 -17.09 -9.52
CA MET A 22 -2.04 -16.68 -9.47
C MET A 22 -1.69 -15.98 -10.78
N VAL A 23 -1.63 -14.65 -10.75
CA VAL A 23 -1.23 -13.85 -11.92
C VAL A 23 0.29 -13.72 -11.91
N VAL A 24 0.95 -14.11 -13.00
CA VAL A 24 2.38 -13.88 -13.22
C VAL A 24 2.51 -12.58 -14.03
N VAL A 25 3.03 -11.52 -13.42
CA VAL A 25 3.26 -10.24 -14.13
C VAL A 25 4.60 -10.27 -14.84
N GLU A 26 4.60 -9.92 -16.12
CA GLU A 26 5.78 -9.85 -16.96
C GLU A 26 6.46 -8.47 -16.85
N ALA A 27 7.65 -8.44 -16.24
CA ALA A 27 8.32 -7.20 -15.81
C ALA A 27 9.06 -6.43 -16.93
N ARG A 28 9.16 -6.98 -18.15
CA ARG A 28 10.04 -6.44 -19.22
C ARG A 28 9.74 -5.00 -19.64
N ARG A 29 8.50 -4.51 -19.47
CA ARG A 29 8.07 -3.17 -19.92
C ARG A 29 7.99 -2.12 -18.80
N ALA A 30 8.12 -2.55 -17.54
CA ALA A 30 7.93 -1.67 -16.37
C ALA A 30 9.24 -0.99 -15.93
N LEU A 31 10.40 -1.53 -16.29
CA LEU A 31 11.70 -1.02 -15.84
C LEU A 31 12.09 0.33 -16.47
N ASP A 32 11.52 0.68 -17.62
CA ASP A 32 11.89 1.91 -18.35
C ASP A 32 11.52 3.22 -17.61
N ASN A 33 10.63 3.15 -16.61
CA ASN A 33 10.13 4.33 -15.88
C ASN A 33 10.22 4.20 -14.34
N VAL A 34 10.89 3.17 -13.81
CA VAL A 34 11.05 2.99 -12.36
C VAL A 34 12.37 3.63 -11.91
N PRO A 35 12.37 4.51 -10.89
CA PRO A 35 13.59 5.13 -10.37
C PRO A 35 14.39 4.10 -9.56
N ILE A 36 15.12 3.23 -10.25
CA ILE A 36 16.06 2.27 -9.69
C ILE A 36 17.45 2.48 -10.28
N ASP A 37 18.45 2.63 -9.44
CA ASP A 37 19.84 2.73 -9.89
C ASP A 37 20.36 1.33 -10.28
N LEU A 38 20.83 1.17 -11.52
CA LEU A 38 21.46 -0.05 -12.06
C LEU A 38 20.60 -1.34 -11.94
N PRO A 39 19.52 -1.49 -12.74
CA PRO A 39 18.70 -2.69 -12.70
C PRO A 39 19.48 -3.92 -13.23
N VAL A 40 19.58 -4.96 -12.39
CA VAL A 40 20.20 -6.25 -12.76
C VAL A 40 19.15 -7.26 -13.24
N GLY A 41 17.89 -7.08 -12.86
CA GLY A 41 16.80 -7.99 -13.21
C GLY A 41 15.53 -7.70 -12.41
N TYR A 42 14.63 -8.68 -12.34
CA TYR A 42 13.38 -8.61 -11.59
C TYR A 42 13.09 -9.92 -10.87
N VAL A 43 12.25 -9.86 -9.83
CA VAL A 43 11.78 -11.03 -9.09
C VAL A 43 10.29 -11.22 -9.34
N GLN A 44 9.89 -12.45 -9.65
CA GLN A 44 8.47 -12.79 -9.78
C GLN A 44 7.88 -13.06 -8.39
N ILE A 45 6.82 -12.32 -8.04
CA ILE A 45 6.06 -12.54 -6.81
C ILE A 45 4.67 -13.03 -7.21
N PRO A 46 4.18 -14.15 -6.66
CA PRO A 46 2.82 -14.62 -6.94
C PRO A 46 1.78 -13.56 -6.53
N LEU A 47 0.81 -13.31 -7.40
CA LEU A 47 -0.30 -12.39 -7.15
C LEU A 47 -1.60 -13.16 -7.04
N GLY A 48 -2.29 -13.03 -5.91
CA GLY A 48 -3.66 -13.50 -5.73
C GLY A 48 -4.67 -12.37 -5.67
N VAL A 49 -5.95 -12.73 -5.62
CA VAL A 49 -7.08 -11.79 -5.61
C VAL A 49 -8.07 -12.14 -4.49
N ALA A 50 -8.44 -11.17 -3.66
CA ALA A 50 -9.49 -11.27 -2.65
C ALA A 50 -10.73 -10.43 -3.06
N ARG A 51 -11.93 -11.04 -3.02
CA ARG A 51 -13.18 -10.43 -3.54
C ARG A 51 -14.48 -11.14 -3.11
N PRO A 52 -15.63 -10.45 -3.14
CA PRO A 52 -15.81 -9.00 -3.20
C PRO A 52 -15.62 -8.38 -1.81
N LEU A 53 -14.91 -7.26 -1.72
CA LEU A 53 -14.90 -6.43 -0.51
C LEU A 53 -15.90 -5.28 -0.69
N LEU A 54 -17.04 -5.35 -0.02
CA LEU A 54 -18.02 -4.27 0.01
C LEU A 54 -17.60 -3.24 1.06
N LEU A 55 -17.11 -2.09 0.61
CA LEU A 55 -16.62 -1.00 1.46
C LEU A 55 -17.25 0.31 1.01
N ASP A 56 -17.90 1.01 1.94
CA ASP A 56 -18.56 2.31 1.70
C ASP A 56 -19.55 2.29 0.52
N GLY A 57 -20.23 1.16 0.33
CA GLY A 57 -21.20 0.94 -0.76
C GLY A 57 -20.58 0.55 -2.11
N PHE A 58 -19.26 0.41 -2.20
CA PHE A 58 -18.56 0.01 -3.42
C PHE A 58 -17.94 -1.38 -3.29
N GLU A 59 -17.99 -2.16 -4.36
CA GLU A 59 -17.33 -3.47 -4.42
C GLU A 59 -15.90 -3.35 -4.95
N TYR A 60 -14.95 -3.85 -4.16
CA TYR A 60 -13.54 -3.87 -4.52
C TYR A 60 -13.04 -5.28 -4.78
N THR A 61 -12.17 -5.39 -5.78
CA THR A 61 -11.33 -6.55 -6.05
C THR A 61 -9.92 -6.21 -5.61
N VAL A 62 -9.43 -6.86 -4.56
CA VAL A 62 -8.15 -6.50 -3.91
C VAL A 62 -7.03 -7.40 -4.44
N PRO A 63 -6.06 -6.86 -5.21
CA PRO A 63 -4.86 -7.60 -5.60
C PRO A 63 -3.91 -7.75 -4.40
N MET A 64 -3.34 -8.93 -4.24
CA MET A 64 -2.42 -9.26 -3.15
C MET A 64 -1.17 -9.95 -3.69
N ALA A 65 -0.01 -9.32 -3.59
CA ALA A 65 1.28 -9.97 -3.88
C ALA A 65 1.80 -10.63 -2.62
N THR A 66 1.91 -11.96 -2.60
CA THR A 66 2.42 -12.68 -1.43
C THR A 66 2.98 -14.04 -1.81
N THR A 67 4.02 -14.45 -1.09
CA THR A 67 4.53 -15.84 -1.10
C THR A 67 4.00 -16.66 0.07
N GLU A 68 3.23 -16.04 0.98
CA GLU A 68 2.65 -16.72 2.14
C GLU A 68 1.45 -17.59 1.72
N GLY A 69 1.52 -18.88 2.06
CA GLY A 69 0.43 -19.82 1.83
C GLY A 69 -0.84 -19.42 2.60
N CYS A 70 -2.00 -19.72 2.03
CA CYS A 70 -3.32 -19.46 2.64
C CYS A 70 -3.71 -18.00 2.92
N LEU A 71 -2.80 -17.02 2.85
CA LEU A 71 -3.10 -15.62 3.15
C LEU A 71 -4.24 -15.08 2.28
N VAL A 72 -4.12 -15.21 0.96
CA VAL A 72 -5.15 -14.76 0.00
C VAL A 72 -6.49 -15.48 0.25
N ALA A 73 -6.46 -16.79 0.51
CA ALA A 73 -7.66 -17.57 0.78
C ALA A 73 -8.36 -17.14 2.09
N SER A 74 -7.58 -16.88 3.13
CA SER A 74 -8.07 -16.41 4.42
C SER A 74 -8.71 -15.02 4.29
N THR A 75 -8.04 -14.08 3.63
CA THR A 75 -8.59 -12.75 3.35
C THR A 75 -9.86 -12.83 2.52
N ASN A 76 -9.90 -13.70 1.50
CA ASN A 76 -11.09 -13.90 0.68
C ASN A 76 -12.29 -14.43 1.50
N ARG A 77 -12.04 -15.31 2.47
CA ARG A 77 -13.08 -15.75 3.43
C ARG A 77 -13.57 -14.59 4.30
N GLY A 78 -12.66 -13.74 4.76
CA GLY A 78 -13.00 -12.52 5.51
C GLY A 78 -13.87 -11.55 4.68
N CYS A 79 -13.50 -11.28 3.44
CA CYS A 79 -14.29 -10.45 2.51
C CYS A 79 -15.71 -10.98 2.33
N LYS A 80 -15.88 -12.30 2.17
CA LYS A 80 -17.20 -12.94 2.10
C LYS A 80 -18.03 -12.74 3.37
N ALA A 81 -17.40 -12.84 4.54
CA ALA A 81 -18.09 -12.62 5.83
C ALA A 81 -18.55 -11.15 5.99
N ILE A 82 -17.69 -10.20 5.63
CA ILE A 82 -18.03 -8.76 5.63
C ILE A 82 -19.17 -8.47 4.65
N TYR A 83 -19.08 -9.01 3.44
CA TYR A 83 -20.12 -8.86 2.42
C TYR A 83 -21.47 -9.40 2.89
N ALA A 84 -21.49 -10.60 3.49
CA ALA A 84 -22.70 -11.18 4.06
C ALA A 84 -23.29 -10.37 5.22
N SER A 85 -22.45 -9.56 5.89
CA SER A 85 -22.85 -8.69 7.00
C SER A 85 -23.37 -7.31 6.53
N GLY A 86 -23.49 -7.07 5.22
CA GLY A 86 -23.96 -5.81 4.64
C GLY A 86 -22.85 -4.81 4.31
N GLY A 87 -21.58 -5.23 4.37
CA GLY A 87 -20.43 -4.41 4.03
C GLY A 87 -19.75 -3.76 5.24
N ALA A 88 -18.66 -3.04 4.96
CA ALA A 88 -17.91 -2.25 5.94
C ALA A 88 -17.98 -0.75 5.60
N SER A 89 -17.81 0.09 6.61
CA SER A 89 -17.65 1.54 6.44
C SER A 89 -16.29 1.99 6.94
N SER A 90 -15.64 2.90 6.22
CA SER A 90 -14.33 3.43 6.60
C SER A 90 -14.28 4.95 6.54
N VAL A 91 -13.50 5.56 7.43
CA VAL A 91 -13.28 7.01 7.47
C VAL A 91 -11.79 7.28 7.75
N VAL A 92 -11.19 8.20 7.00
CA VAL A 92 -9.81 8.65 7.23
C VAL A 92 -9.83 9.83 8.20
N PHE A 93 -9.32 9.62 9.43
CA PHE A 93 -9.28 10.66 10.46
C PHE A 93 -8.14 11.67 10.29
N LYS A 94 -6.99 11.22 9.80
CA LYS A 94 -5.79 12.05 9.62
C LYS A 94 -4.93 11.45 8.52
N ASP A 95 -4.54 12.28 7.56
CA ASP A 95 -3.54 11.95 6.55
C ASP A 95 -2.34 12.86 6.74
N CYS A 96 -1.22 12.29 7.16
CA CYS A 96 0.02 13.05 7.30
C CYS A 96 1.25 12.15 7.10
N MET A 97 2.23 12.67 6.37
CA MET A 97 3.56 12.08 6.26
C MET A 97 4.52 12.84 7.17
N LEU A 98 5.19 12.13 8.08
CA LEU A 98 6.16 12.73 8.98
C LEU A 98 7.58 12.62 8.39
N ARG A 99 8.34 13.71 8.48
CA ARG A 99 9.80 13.71 8.32
C ARG A 99 10.40 14.33 9.57
N ALA A 100 11.33 13.62 10.20
CA ALA A 100 12.00 14.07 11.41
C ALA A 100 13.52 14.15 11.16
N PRO A 101 14.03 15.27 10.62
CA PRO A 101 15.47 15.45 10.45
C PRO A 101 16.16 15.59 11.82
N VAL A 102 17.36 15.02 11.93
CA VAL A 102 18.19 15.17 13.12
C VAL A 102 19.19 16.31 12.89
N VAL A 103 19.13 17.33 13.73
CA VAL A 103 20.07 18.46 13.72
C VAL A 103 20.95 18.41 14.96
N ARG A 104 22.25 18.67 14.81
CA ARG A 104 23.21 18.66 15.91
C ARG A 104 23.64 20.08 16.24
N PHE A 105 23.69 20.38 17.54
CA PHE A 105 24.24 21.62 18.07
C PHE A 105 25.49 21.35 18.91
N SER A 106 26.37 22.35 19.01
CA SER A 106 27.59 22.28 19.82
C SER A 106 27.31 22.26 21.34
N THR A 107 26.14 22.73 21.78
CA THR A 107 25.76 22.78 23.20
C THR A 107 24.27 22.46 23.38
N ALA A 108 23.91 21.87 24.52
CA ALA A 108 22.51 21.59 24.87
C ALA A 108 21.66 22.88 24.95
N LYS A 109 22.27 24.00 25.38
CA LYS A 109 21.60 25.31 25.44
C LYS A 109 21.11 25.78 24.06
N ARG A 110 21.89 25.55 22.99
CA ARG A 110 21.49 25.91 21.61
C ARG A 110 20.36 25.03 21.10
N ALA A 111 20.38 23.73 21.42
CA ALA A 111 19.29 22.82 21.06
C ALA A 111 17.97 23.24 21.76
N ALA A 112 18.03 23.62 23.03
CA ALA A 112 16.86 24.11 23.77
C ALA A 112 16.31 25.41 23.16
N GLN A 113 17.17 26.34 22.75
CA GLN A 113 16.74 27.57 22.07
C GLN A 113 16.00 27.29 20.75
N LEU A 114 16.47 26.31 19.96
CA LEU A 114 15.76 25.92 18.73
C LEU A 114 14.39 25.32 19.05
N LYS A 115 14.29 24.46 20.08
CA LYS A 115 13.01 23.88 20.49
C LYS A 115 11.98 24.97 20.81
N PHE A 116 12.35 25.95 21.63
CA PHE A 116 11.45 27.05 21.99
C PHE A 116 11.07 27.92 20.78
N LEU A 117 12.01 28.14 19.85
CA LEU A 117 11.72 28.83 18.60
C LEU A 117 10.66 28.09 17.78
N LEU A 118 10.78 26.76 17.70
CA LEU A 118 9.83 25.89 16.99
C LEU A 118 8.53 25.60 17.76
N GLU A 119 8.35 26.09 18.99
CA GLU A 119 7.08 25.93 19.73
C GLU A 119 6.20 27.18 19.60
N ASP A 120 6.76 28.30 19.15
CA ASP A 120 6.05 29.56 18.95
C ASP A 120 5.28 29.54 17.61
N PRO A 121 3.94 29.66 17.63
CA PRO A 121 3.11 29.68 16.42
C PRO A 121 3.48 30.80 15.44
N LEU A 122 4.06 31.92 15.89
CA LEU A 122 4.48 33.03 15.03
C LEU A 122 5.65 32.68 14.11
N ASN A 123 6.41 31.64 14.44
CA ASN A 123 7.56 31.18 13.66
C ASN A 123 7.20 30.12 12.62
N PHE A 124 5.95 29.67 12.58
CA PHE A 124 5.42 28.82 11.53
C PHE A 124 4.69 29.71 10.51
N PHE A 125 5.24 29.81 9.31
CA PHE A 125 4.64 30.52 8.18
C PHE A 125 3.46 29.75 7.58
#